data_AF-A0A397S487-F1
#
_entry.id   AF-A0A397S487-F1
#
_cell.length_a   1.000
_cell.length_b   1.000
_cell.length_c   1.000
_cell.angle_alpha   90.00
_cell.angle_beta   90.00
_cell.angle_gamma   90.00
#
_symmetry.space_group_name_H-M   'P 1'
#
loop_
_entity.id
_entity.type
_entity.pdbx_description
1 polymer ?
#
loop_
_entity_poly.entity_id
_entity_poly.type
_entity_poly.pdbx_seq_one_letter_code
_entity_poly.pdbx_strand_id
1 'polypeptide(L)'
;MASAAGLMSSLVIVAKNVTSFRGISLGAPIAISGLSAAIFSEINSLWFKDDTYHFLLFLATSTGLCLFIGSWFLVTVPPKDRDTIVVSIEEGIPSFNNSGVIKQDDKLDKFEDTPLLQNKVNEEIDIGGWDFICNNDARILALAMIFLSGSGLMYINNVGSIIKSLYPTHSSDSDSSIYKLQNAHVFYLSVFSCIGRLTAGFISDMARLLLKLPRLSFFIISGFWLFLAQLLILFYVDGLDKLLIVTIFVGFGFGNLYSITPIIVSEWFGTKRFGLNWGIIACLPAFGGQLFNLLYGYNNDKHISQNCLGAECYQSVFYFSSLACLFSICISLGLLYNKYK
;
A
#
# COMPACT_ATOMS: atom_id res chain seq x y z
N MET A 1 -16.72 -4.91 7.06
CA MET A 1 -16.18 -6.24 6.69
C MET A 1 -16.46 -6.60 5.22
N ALA A 2 -17.70 -6.51 4.72
CA ALA A 2 -18.02 -6.84 3.33
C ALA A 2 -17.25 -6.01 2.28
N SER A 3 -17.10 -4.69 2.50
CA SER A 3 -16.33 -3.80 1.62
C SER A 3 -14.85 -4.17 1.50
N ALA A 4 -14.21 -4.56 2.60
CA ALA A 4 -12.81 -4.99 2.61
C ALA A 4 -12.62 -6.31 1.85
N ALA A 5 -13.53 -7.27 2.02
CA ALA A 5 -13.51 -8.54 1.26
C ALA A 5 -13.72 -8.31 -0.24
N GLY A 6 -14.63 -7.41 -0.61
CA GLY A 6 -14.85 -7.00 -2.01
C GLY A 6 -13.62 -6.34 -2.63
N LEU A 7 -13.00 -5.40 -1.92
CA LEU A 7 -11.76 -4.75 -2.35
C LEU A 7 -10.64 -5.79 -2.55
N MET A 8 -10.43 -6.68 -1.58
CA MET A 8 -9.42 -7.74 -1.68
C MET A 8 -9.66 -8.66 -2.87
N SER A 9 -10.91 -9.04 -3.13
CA SER A 9 -11.28 -9.87 -4.28
C SER A 9 -10.95 -9.18 -5.60
N SER A 10 -11.30 -7.88 -5.71
CA SER A 10 -10.94 -7.05 -6.87
C SER A 10 -9.43 -6.97 -7.06
N LEU A 11 -8.66 -6.71 -6.00
CA LEU A 11 -7.20 -6.63 -6.08
C LEU A 11 -6.54 -7.94 -6.51
N VAL A 12 -7.03 -9.09 -6.00
CA VAL A 12 -6.52 -10.40 -6.40
C VAL A 12 -6.73 -10.66 -7.88
N ILE A 13 -7.91 -10.31 -8.40
CA ILE A 13 -8.23 -10.50 -9.83
C ILE A 13 -7.39 -9.57 -10.69
N VAL A 14 -7.24 -8.30 -10.30
CA VAL A 14 -6.38 -7.35 -11.01
C VAL A 14 -4.92 -7.82 -11.02
N ALA A 15 -4.40 -8.28 -9.88
CA ALA A 15 -3.03 -8.78 -9.77
C ALA A 15 -2.78 -10.00 -10.67
N LYS A 16 -3.78 -10.87 -10.85
CA LYS A 16 -3.70 -12.05 -11.71
C LYS A 16 -3.85 -11.70 -13.20
N ASN A 17 -4.79 -10.82 -13.54
CA ASN A 17 -5.12 -10.50 -14.92
C ASN A 17 -4.16 -9.47 -15.55
N VAL A 18 -3.60 -8.54 -14.78
CA VAL A 18 -2.79 -7.43 -15.30
C VAL A 18 -1.34 -7.53 -14.81
N THR A 19 -0.43 -7.85 -15.72
CA THR A 19 1.00 -8.02 -15.42
C THR A 19 1.88 -6.86 -15.88
N SER A 20 1.47 -6.08 -16.88
CA SER A 20 2.27 -4.99 -17.46
C SER A 20 2.28 -3.72 -16.61
N PHE A 21 1.11 -3.18 -16.26
CA PHE A 21 0.95 -1.93 -15.49
C PHE A 21 0.37 -2.21 -14.12
N ARG A 22 1.11 -2.98 -13.31
CA ARG A 22 0.65 -3.43 -11.98
C ARG A 22 0.37 -2.25 -11.05
N GLY A 23 1.11 -1.15 -11.17
CA GLY A 23 1.04 -0.04 -10.24
C GLY A 23 -0.26 0.74 -10.31
N ILE A 24 -0.62 1.24 -11.50
CA ILE A 24 -1.89 1.93 -11.68
C ILE A 24 -3.09 0.99 -11.52
N SER A 25 -2.95 -0.27 -11.96
CA SER A 25 -4.03 -1.25 -11.91
C SER A 25 -4.40 -1.63 -10.48
N LEU A 26 -3.41 -1.81 -9.59
CA LEU A 26 -3.67 -2.05 -8.17
C LEU A 26 -3.98 -0.75 -7.41
N GLY A 27 -3.34 0.36 -7.76
CA GLY A 27 -3.53 1.65 -7.10
C GLY A 27 -4.92 2.26 -7.30
N ALA A 28 -5.48 2.17 -8.51
CA ALA A 28 -6.75 2.82 -8.84
C ALA A 28 -7.96 2.27 -8.04
N PRO A 29 -8.18 0.94 -7.91
CA PRO A 29 -9.24 0.42 -7.05
C PRO A 29 -9.10 0.83 -5.59
N ILE A 30 -7.87 0.84 -5.05
CA ILE A 30 -7.59 1.28 -3.68
C ILE A 30 -7.89 2.78 -3.54
N ALA A 31 -7.54 3.60 -4.54
CA ALA A 31 -7.81 5.03 -4.55
C ALA A 31 -9.32 5.33 -4.54
N ILE A 32 -10.08 4.71 -5.45
CA ILE A 32 -11.54 4.87 -5.56
C ILE A 32 -12.24 4.43 -4.27
N SER A 33 -11.82 3.30 -3.69
CA SER A 33 -12.35 2.84 -2.41
C SER A 33 -12.10 3.86 -1.29
N GLY A 34 -10.94 4.51 -1.26
CA GLY A 34 -10.63 5.59 -0.30
C GLY A 34 -11.46 6.86 -0.51
N LEU A 35 -11.73 7.23 -1.77
CA LEU A 35 -12.53 8.42 -2.11
C LEU A 35 -14.02 8.24 -1.78
N SER A 36 -14.52 6.99 -1.77
CA SER A 36 -15.93 6.71 -1.49
C SER A 36 -16.45 7.31 -0.17
N ALA A 37 -15.58 7.40 0.86
CA ALA A 37 -15.93 8.02 2.13
C ALA A 37 -16.30 9.52 1.99
N ALA A 38 -15.59 10.25 1.15
CA ALA A 38 -15.90 11.66 0.88
C ALA A 38 -17.24 11.81 0.16
N ILE A 39 -17.50 10.96 -0.83
CA ILE A 39 -18.77 10.95 -1.58
C ILE A 39 -19.95 10.66 -0.64
N PHE A 40 -19.84 9.64 0.21
CA PHE A 40 -20.88 9.32 1.18
C PHE A 40 -21.07 10.43 2.23
N SER A 41 -20.00 11.13 2.61
CA SER A 41 -20.07 12.27 3.52
C SER A 41 -20.82 13.46 2.91
N GLU A 42 -20.64 13.75 1.61
CA GLU A 42 -21.40 14.79 0.91
C GLU A 42 -22.87 14.41 0.72
N ILE A 43 -23.14 13.13 0.41
CA ILE A 43 -24.53 12.64 0.32
C ILE A 43 -25.22 12.78 1.69
N ASN A 44 -24.52 12.44 2.78
CA ASN A 44 -25.06 12.61 4.14
C ASN A 44 -25.42 14.08 4.39
N SER A 45 -24.52 15.01 4.09
CA SER A 45 -24.73 16.43 4.38
C SER A 45 -25.83 17.07 3.54
N LEU A 46 -26.02 16.62 2.30
CA LEU A 46 -27.04 17.16 1.39
C LEU A 46 -28.43 16.57 1.66
N TRP A 47 -28.52 15.25 1.88
CA TRP A 47 -29.81 14.54 1.88
C TRP A 47 -30.30 14.11 3.26
N PHE A 48 -29.40 13.72 4.17
CA PHE A 48 -29.79 13.09 5.44
C PHE A 48 -29.60 14.02 6.64
N LYS A 49 -28.64 14.95 6.58
CA LYS A 49 -28.30 15.96 7.61
C LYS A 49 -28.04 15.34 9.00
N ASP A 50 -29.10 15.14 9.78
CA ASP A 50 -29.08 14.59 11.15
C ASP A 50 -29.72 13.19 11.26
N ASP A 51 -30.31 12.68 10.18
CA ASP A 51 -30.97 11.37 10.15
C ASP A 51 -29.95 10.23 9.95
N THR A 52 -29.28 9.89 11.05
CA THR A 52 -28.25 8.87 11.09
C THR A 52 -28.79 7.49 10.70
N TYR A 53 -30.02 7.16 11.09
CA TYR A 53 -30.59 5.84 10.82
C TYR A 53 -30.80 5.61 9.32
N HIS A 54 -31.45 6.56 8.63
CA HIS A 54 -31.69 6.43 7.19
C HIS A 54 -30.40 6.53 6.38
N PHE A 55 -29.43 7.34 6.82
CA PHE A 55 -28.11 7.38 6.20
C PHE A 55 -27.37 6.04 6.31
N LEU A 56 -27.37 5.41 7.48
CA LEU A 56 -26.74 4.10 7.68
C LEU A 56 -27.42 3.01 6.83
N LEU A 57 -28.75 3.06 6.71
CA LEU A 57 -29.51 2.13 5.86
C LEU A 57 -29.18 2.33 4.37
N PHE A 58 -29.08 3.58 3.91
CA PHE A 58 -28.66 3.92 2.56
C PHE A 58 -27.22 3.44 2.28
N LEU A 59 -26.30 3.66 3.22
CA LEU A 59 -24.92 3.21 3.11
C LEU A 59 -24.82 1.68 3.00
N ALA A 60 -25.57 0.95 3.83
CA ALA A 60 -25.60 -0.51 3.82
C ALA A 60 -26.17 -1.08 2.50
N THR A 61 -27.29 -0.52 2.03
CA THR A 61 -27.96 -0.99 0.81
C THR A 61 -27.15 -0.66 -0.45
N SER A 62 -26.63 0.57 -0.57
CA SER A 62 -25.83 0.99 -1.74
C SER A 62 -24.53 0.20 -1.86
N THR A 63 -23.76 0.06 -0.77
CA THR A 63 -22.50 -0.70 -0.79
C THR A 63 -22.73 -2.19 -1.05
N GLY A 64 -23.81 -2.78 -0.48
CA GLY A 64 -24.20 -4.16 -0.75
C GLY A 64 -24.55 -4.41 -2.22
N LEU A 65 -25.33 -3.51 -2.83
CA LEU A 65 -25.72 -3.62 -4.23
C LEU A 65 -24.53 -3.51 -5.17
N CYS A 66 -23.61 -2.56 -4.93
CA CYS A 66 -22.39 -2.41 -5.73
C CYS A 66 -21.51 -3.67 -5.67
N LEU A 67 -21.36 -4.29 -4.50
CA LEU A 67 -20.61 -5.54 -4.34
C LEU A 67 -21.29 -6.71 -5.06
N PHE A 68 -22.61 -6.81 -4.95
CA PHE A 68 -23.39 -7.86 -5.60
C PHE A 68 -23.25 -7.78 -7.13
N ILE A 69 -23.46 -6.60 -7.71
CA ILE A 69 -23.30 -6.38 -9.15
C ILE A 69 -21.84 -6.63 -9.57
N GLY A 70 -20.87 -6.12 -8.81
CA GLY A 70 -19.45 -6.30 -9.10
C GLY A 70 -19.02 -7.76 -9.14
N SER A 71 -19.64 -8.63 -8.33
CA SER A 71 -19.30 -10.06 -8.26
C SER A 71 -19.46 -10.80 -9.59
N TRP A 72 -20.42 -10.39 -10.45
CA TRP A 72 -20.60 -11.01 -11.78
C TRP A 72 -19.47 -10.70 -12.76
N PHE A 73 -18.74 -9.60 -12.56
CA PHE A 73 -17.65 -9.17 -13.44
C PHE A 73 -16.27 -9.61 -12.97
N LEU A 74 -16.18 -10.23 -11.79
CA LEU A 74 -14.94 -10.70 -11.19
C LEU A 74 -14.53 -12.06 -11.79
N VAL A 75 -13.88 -12.00 -12.96
CA VAL A 75 -13.39 -13.20 -13.68
C VAL A 75 -11.86 -13.22 -13.72
N THR A 76 -11.27 -14.35 -13.32
CA THR A 76 -9.85 -14.62 -13.55
C THR A 76 -9.65 -15.18 -14.95
N VAL A 77 -8.85 -14.49 -15.76
CA VAL A 77 -8.52 -14.98 -17.11
C VAL A 77 -7.40 -16.02 -16.97
N PRO A 78 -7.57 -17.27 -17.43
CA PRO A 78 -6.51 -18.26 -17.40
C PRO A 78 -5.31 -17.74 -18.23
N PRO A 79 -4.07 -18.01 -17.80
CA PRO A 79 -2.91 -17.69 -18.62
C PRO A 79 -3.07 -18.37 -19.98
N LYS A 80 -2.78 -17.66 -21.08
CA LYS A 80 -2.73 -18.29 -22.40
C LYS A 80 -1.72 -19.43 -22.33
N ASP A 81 -2.17 -20.67 -22.44
CA ASP A 81 -1.30 -21.82 -22.61
C ASP A 81 -0.37 -21.53 -23.78
N ARG A 82 0.91 -21.32 -23.49
CA ARG A 82 1.94 -21.51 -24.51
C ARG A 82 2.10 -23.01 -24.61
N ASP A 83 1.71 -23.57 -25.74
CA ASP A 83 1.72 -25.00 -26.04
C ASP A 83 2.93 -25.67 -25.38
N THR A 84 2.66 -26.44 -24.34
CA THR A 84 3.65 -27.32 -23.74
C THR A 84 3.83 -28.45 -24.75
N ILE A 85 4.78 -28.27 -25.67
CA ILE A 85 5.27 -29.40 -26.46
C ILE A 85 6.00 -30.29 -25.46
N VAL A 86 5.26 -31.25 -24.89
CA VAL A 86 5.82 -32.37 -24.15
C VAL A 86 6.56 -33.20 -25.19
N VAL A 87 7.85 -32.92 -25.39
CA VAL A 87 8.74 -33.88 -26.04
C VAL A 87 8.95 -34.98 -25.03
N SER A 88 8.11 -36.02 -25.12
CA SER A 88 8.36 -37.30 -24.48
C SER A 88 9.67 -37.83 -25.07
N ILE A 89 10.79 -37.66 -24.36
CA ILE A 89 11.98 -38.45 -24.64
C ILE A 89 11.64 -39.85 -24.16
N GLU A 90 11.13 -40.67 -25.08
CA GLU A 90 11.04 -42.11 -24.90
C GLU A 90 12.48 -42.62 -24.80
N GLU A 91 12.89 -43.08 -23.62
CA GLU A 91 14.18 -43.74 -23.41
C GLU A 91 14.20 -45.08 -24.17
N GLY A 92 14.48 -45.01 -25.47
CA GLY A 92 14.84 -46.16 -26.28
C GLY A 92 16.35 -46.35 -26.22
N ILE A 93 16.81 -47.34 -25.46
CA ILE A 93 18.19 -47.83 -25.53
C ILE A 93 18.42 -48.46 -26.91
N PRO A 94 19.50 -48.11 -27.65
CA PRO A 94 20.03 -49.00 -28.67
C PRO A 94 21.43 -49.45 -28.27
N SER A 95 21.52 -50.75 -28.02
CA SER A 95 22.77 -51.51 -28.00
C SER A 95 23.31 -51.73 -29.42
N PHE A 96 24.63 -51.90 -29.51
CA PHE A 96 25.43 -52.57 -30.56
C PHE A 96 26.09 -51.76 -31.70
N ASN A 97 27.43 -51.68 -31.57
CA ASN A 97 28.51 -52.11 -32.47
C ASN A 97 28.99 -51.32 -33.72
N ASN A 98 30.32 -51.13 -33.68
CA ASN A 98 31.35 -51.35 -34.72
C ASN A 98 31.78 -50.21 -35.67
N SER A 99 33.06 -49.83 -35.48
CA SER A 99 34.15 -49.67 -36.46
C SER A 99 34.03 -48.70 -37.64
N GLY A 100 35.02 -47.81 -37.78
CA GLY A 100 35.35 -47.18 -39.07
C GLY A 100 36.12 -45.87 -38.99
N VAL A 101 37.43 -45.93 -39.23
CA VAL A 101 38.34 -44.79 -39.45
C VAL A 101 38.11 -44.18 -40.83
N ILE A 102 37.92 -42.85 -40.95
CA ILE A 102 38.42 -42.00 -42.06
C ILE A 102 38.70 -40.57 -41.54
N LYS A 103 39.87 -40.00 -41.89
CA LYS A 103 40.28 -38.60 -41.71
C LYS A 103 40.02 -37.78 -42.98
N GLN A 104 39.93 -36.44 -42.80
CA GLN A 104 40.37 -35.32 -43.66
C GLN A 104 39.34 -34.28 -44.17
N ASP A 105 39.68 -33.04 -43.81
CA ASP A 105 39.76 -31.78 -44.58
C ASP A 105 38.56 -30.84 -44.80
N ASP A 106 38.78 -29.62 -44.30
CA ASP A 106 38.32 -28.28 -44.66
C ASP A 106 37.32 -28.09 -45.82
N LYS A 107 36.19 -27.42 -45.54
CA LYS A 107 35.88 -26.07 -46.07
C LYS A 107 34.54 -25.52 -45.55
N LEU A 108 34.62 -24.28 -45.08
CA LEU A 108 33.65 -23.19 -45.05
C LEU A 108 32.27 -23.49 -45.71
N ASP A 109 31.19 -23.42 -44.92
CA ASP A 109 30.01 -22.66 -45.32
C ASP A 109 29.19 -22.19 -44.11
N LYS A 110 28.86 -20.90 -44.15
CA LYS A 110 28.11 -20.15 -43.14
C LYS A 110 26.67 -20.67 -43.09
N PHE A 111 26.23 -21.15 -41.93
CA PHE A 111 24.81 -21.28 -41.64
C PHE A 111 24.51 -20.84 -40.20
N GLU A 112 24.01 -19.61 -40.11
CA GLU A 112 23.11 -19.08 -39.08
C GLU A 112 23.28 -19.54 -37.63
N ASP A 113 24.09 -18.81 -36.87
CA ASP A 113 23.89 -18.69 -35.42
C ASP A 113 22.65 -17.82 -35.16
N THR A 114 21.46 -18.42 -35.18
CA THR A 114 20.30 -17.87 -34.47
C THR A 114 20.07 -18.70 -33.20
N PRO A 115 20.32 -18.14 -32.00
CA PRO A 115 19.89 -18.80 -30.77
C PRO A 115 18.38 -18.58 -30.63
N LEU A 116 17.59 -19.41 -31.30
CA LEU A 116 16.14 -19.42 -31.12
C LEU A 116 15.81 -19.95 -29.73
N LEU A 117 15.16 -19.08 -28.94
CA LEU A 117 14.32 -19.44 -27.79
C LEU A 117 15.00 -20.35 -26.76
N GLN A 118 15.87 -19.73 -25.97
CA GLN A 118 15.99 -20.17 -24.59
C GLN A 118 14.63 -19.87 -23.93
N ASN A 119 13.73 -20.85 -24.00
CA ASN A 119 12.53 -20.95 -23.20
C ASN A 119 12.98 -20.97 -21.74
N LYS A 120 13.27 -19.79 -21.20
CA LYS A 120 13.24 -19.54 -19.78
C LYS A 120 11.78 -19.71 -19.42
N VAL A 121 11.41 -20.94 -19.07
CA VAL A 121 10.21 -21.19 -18.27
C VAL A 121 10.40 -20.27 -17.09
N ASN A 122 9.75 -19.10 -17.13
CA ASN A 122 9.71 -18.21 -15.99
C ASN A 122 8.90 -18.98 -14.96
N GLU A 123 9.58 -19.76 -14.11
CA GLU A 123 8.97 -20.30 -12.90
C GLU A 123 8.29 -19.12 -12.22
N GLU A 124 6.96 -19.15 -12.19
CA GLU A 124 6.20 -18.15 -11.49
C GLU A 124 6.57 -18.26 -10.01
N ILE A 125 7.12 -17.17 -9.46
CA ILE A 125 7.43 -17.08 -8.03
C ILE A 125 6.15 -17.38 -7.25
N ASP A 126 6.12 -18.43 -6.43
CA ASP A 126 4.97 -18.83 -5.60
C ASP A 126 5.43 -18.96 -4.14
N ILE A 127 5.67 -17.83 -3.49
CA ILE A 127 6.02 -17.80 -2.06
C ILE A 127 4.74 -17.50 -1.28
N GLY A 128 4.37 -18.37 -0.33
CA GLY A 128 3.21 -18.13 0.52
C GLY A 128 3.19 -19.01 1.76
N GLY A 129 2.21 -18.80 2.63
CA GLY A 129 2.09 -19.56 3.88
C GLY A 129 3.28 -19.31 4.81
N TRP A 130 3.84 -20.38 5.38
CA TRP A 130 4.97 -20.30 6.32
C TRP A 130 6.23 -19.74 5.67
N ASP A 131 6.48 -20.04 4.40
CA ASP A 131 7.66 -19.55 3.68
C ASP A 131 7.64 -18.03 3.56
N PHE A 132 6.46 -17.44 3.37
CA PHE A 132 6.31 -15.98 3.35
C PHE A 132 6.63 -15.36 4.71
N ILE A 133 6.12 -15.93 5.80
CA ILE A 133 6.36 -15.41 7.15
C ILE A 133 7.82 -15.60 7.57
N CYS A 134 8.48 -16.65 7.08
CA CYS A 134 9.89 -16.92 7.33
C CYS A 134 10.85 -16.14 6.42
N ASN A 135 10.36 -15.58 5.32
CA ASN A 135 11.17 -14.82 4.38
C ASN A 135 11.67 -13.50 5.01
N ASN A 136 12.98 -13.26 4.92
CA ASN A 136 13.60 -12.07 5.51
C ASN A 136 13.11 -10.76 4.84
N ASP A 137 12.92 -10.75 3.52
CA ASP A 137 12.41 -9.57 2.82
C ASP A 137 10.99 -9.23 3.26
N ALA A 138 10.15 -10.25 3.43
CA ALA A 138 8.79 -10.09 3.92
C ALA A 138 8.76 -9.56 5.35
N ARG A 139 9.62 -10.08 6.23
CA ARG A 139 9.74 -9.63 7.64
C ARG A 139 10.21 -8.17 7.74
N ILE A 140 11.19 -7.76 6.94
CA ILE A 140 11.69 -6.37 6.94
C ILE A 140 10.62 -5.43 6.38
N LEU A 141 9.96 -5.81 5.27
CA LEU A 141 8.85 -5.03 4.70
C LEU A 141 7.68 -4.92 5.70
N ALA A 142 7.34 -6.02 6.37
CA ALA A 142 6.34 -6.07 7.44
C ALA A 142 6.69 -5.12 8.58
N LEU A 143 7.92 -5.16 9.08
CA LEU A 143 8.38 -4.30 10.16
C LEU A 143 8.34 -2.81 9.78
N ALA A 144 8.79 -2.47 8.57
CA ALA A 144 8.71 -1.12 8.04
C ALA A 144 7.24 -0.65 7.90
N MET A 145 6.35 -1.55 7.46
CA MET A 145 4.92 -1.25 7.32
C MET A 145 4.24 -0.99 8.67
N ILE A 146 4.59 -1.74 9.73
CA ILE A 146 4.07 -1.52 11.10
C ILE A 146 4.35 -0.09 11.55
N PHE A 147 5.59 0.37 11.42
CA PHE A 147 6.00 1.67 11.94
C PHE A 147 5.55 2.83 11.05
N LEU A 148 5.71 2.72 9.72
CA LEU A 148 5.27 3.78 8.79
C LEU A 148 3.75 3.93 8.78
N SER A 149 3.01 2.84 8.62
CA SER A 149 1.55 2.92 8.62
C SER A 149 1.02 3.24 10.02
N GLY A 150 1.64 2.69 11.07
CA GLY A 150 1.25 2.97 12.45
C GLY A 150 1.34 4.45 12.81
N SER A 151 2.40 5.15 12.41
CA SER A 151 2.55 6.58 12.68
C SER A 151 1.54 7.43 11.90
N GLY A 152 1.21 7.04 10.66
CA GLY A 152 0.14 7.65 9.87
C GLY A 152 -1.24 7.42 10.49
N LEU A 153 -1.54 6.19 10.91
CA LEU A 153 -2.79 5.82 11.57
C LEU A 153 -2.99 6.55 12.89
N MET A 154 -1.92 6.76 13.67
CA MET A 154 -1.96 7.57 14.88
C MET A 154 -2.46 8.98 14.60
N TYR A 155 -1.90 9.66 13.58
CA TYR A 155 -2.36 10.99 13.20
C TYR A 155 -3.82 10.97 12.76
N ILE A 156 -4.19 10.03 11.86
CA ILE A 156 -5.56 9.92 11.32
C ILE A 156 -6.58 9.70 12.43
N ASN A 157 -6.29 8.84 13.40
CA ASN A 157 -7.22 8.50 14.48
C ASN A 157 -7.35 9.62 15.53
N ASN A 158 -6.30 10.43 15.71
CA ASN A 158 -6.27 11.45 16.76
C ASN A 158 -6.36 12.89 16.24
N VAL A 159 -6.50 13.10 14.92
CA VAL A 159 -6.57 14.46 14.33
C VAL A 159 -7.67 15.31 14.97
N GLY A 160 -8.80 14.72 15.34
CA GLY A 160 -9.88 15.43 16.03
C GLY A 160 -9.49 15.92 17.43
N SER A 161 -8.73 15.12 18.18
CA SER A 161 -8.19 15.50 19.50
C SER A 161 -7.10 16.57 19.37
N ILE A 162 -6.25 16.48 18.34
CA ILE A 162 -5.23 17.49 18.03
C ILE A 162 -5.87 18.83 17.70
N ILE A 163 -6.96 18.84 16.91
CA ILE A 163 -7.72 20.06 16.61
C ILE A 163 -8.26 20.67 17.90
N LYS A 164 -8.81 19.85 18.81
CA LYS A 164 -9.34 20.35 20.09
C LYS A 164 -8.24 20.95 20.97
N SER A 165 -7.04 20.35 21.03
CA SER A 165 -5.93 20.89 21.83
C SER A 165 -5.36 22.19 21.25
N LEU A 166 -5.46 22.40 19.94
CA LEU A 166 -5.01 23.63 19.25
C LEU A 166 -6.10 24.70 19.15
N TYR A 167 -7.34 24.40 19.54
CA TYR A 167 -8.44 25.35 19.44
C TYR A 167 -8.40 26.36 20.60
N PRO A 168 -8.41 27.69 20.34
CA PRO A 168 -8.36 28.68 21.41
C PRO A 168 -9.61 28.63 22.31
N THR A 169 -9.42 28.48 23.63
CA THR A 169 -10.51 28.39 24.63
C THR A 169 -11.34 29.67 24.80
N HIS A 170 -10.96 30.77 24.14
CA HIS A 170 -11.55 32.11 24.33
C HIS A 170 -12.52 32.54 23.23
N SER A 171 -12.72 31.75 22.17
CA SER A 171 -13.81 32.03 21.22
C SER A 171 -15.11 31.47 21.79
N SER A 172 -16.11 32.34 21.92
CA SER A 172 -17.52 31.99 22.17
C SER A 172 -18.16 31.28 20.96
N ASP A 173 -17.39 30.42 20.29
CA ASP A 173 -17.80 29.65 19.14
C ASP A 173 -18.31 28.29 19.61
N SER A 174 -19.56 28.01 19.25
CA SER A 174 -20.25 26.75 19.54
C SER A 174 -19.46 25.53 19.07
N ASP A 175 -19.61 24.39 19.75
CA ASP A 175 -19.04 23.08 19.37
C ASP A 175 -19.19 22.74 17.87
N SER A 176 -20.21 23.29 17.22
CA SER A 176 -20.45 23.17 15.78
C SER A 176 -19.28 23.60 14.87
N SER A 177 -18.45 24.58 15.29
CA SER A 177 -17.28 25.03 14.51
C SER A 177 -16.16 24.00 14.52
N ILE A 178 -15.92 23.36 15.67
CA ILE A 178 -14.92 22.30 15.85
C ILE A 178 -15.28 21.09 14.99
N TYR A 179 -16.55 20.67 15.00
CA TYR A 179 -17.02 19.56 14.16
C TYR A 179 -16.83 19.84 12.66
N LYS A 180 -17.09 21.08 12.20
CA LYS A 180 -16.84 21.46 10.80
C LYS A 180 -15.36 21.33 10.43
N LEU A 181 -14.45 21.77 11.31
CA LEU A 181 -13.01 21.69 11.06
C LEU A 181 -12.53 20.23 11.04
N GLN A 182 -12.98 19.40 11.98
CA GLN A 182 -12.66 17.97 11.99
C GLN A 182 -13.08 17.26 10.70
N ASN A 183 -14.31 17.52 10.24
CA ASN A 183 -14.80 16.97 8.98
C ASN A 183 -13.99 17.44 7.78
N ALA A 184 -13.54 18.70 7.75
CA ALA A 184 -12.66 19.20 6.70
C ALA A 184 -11.32 18.45 6.66
N HIS A 185 -10.69 18.19 7.81
CA HIS A 185 -9.45 17.42 7.87
C HIS A 185 -9.64 15.97 7.37
N VAL A 186 -10.73 15.30 7.76
CA VAL A 186 -11.07 13.95 7.28
C VAL A 186 -11.29 13.93 5.75
N PHE A 187 -11.95 14.96 5.22
CA PHE A 187 -12.11 15.14 3.77
C PHE A 187 -10.76 15.29 3.06
N TYR A 188 -9.90 16.21 3.51
CA TYR A 188 -8.58 16.42 2.91
C TYR A 188 -7.68 15.17 3.00
N LEU A 189 -7.69 14.44 4.12
CA LEU A 189 -6.97 13.16 4.24
C LEU A 189 -7.39 12.19 3.14
N SER A 190 -8.69 12.10 2.87
CA SER A 190 -9.25 11.17 1.88
C SER A 190 -8.87 11.57 0.46
N VAL A 191 -8.97 12.87 0.13
CA VAL A 191 -8.61 13.41 -1.19
C VAL A 191 -7.11 13.23 -1.46
N PHE A 192 -6.25 13.67 -0.54
CA PHE A 192 -4.79 13.58 -0.74
C PHE A 192 -4.28 12.13 -0.68
N SER A 193 -4.94 11.25 0.10
CA SER A 193 -4.65 9.81 0.02
C SER A 193 -5.05 9.21 -1.32
N CYS A 194 -6.15 9.65 -1.94
CA CYS A 194 -6.54 9.23 -3.28
C CYS A 194 -5.50 9.69 -4.32
N ILE A 195 -5.10 10.96 -4.27
CA ILE A 195 -4.06 11.53 -5.14
C ILE A 195 -2.74 10.77 -4.96
N GLY A 196 -2.32 10.48 -3.72
CA GLY A 196 -1.14 9.67 -3.46
C GLY A 196 -1.23 8.29 -4.10
N ARG A 197 -2.36 7.58 -3.93
CA ARG A 197 -2.53 6.25 -4.52
C ARG A 197 -2.45 6.25 -6.05
N LEU A 198 -3.08 7.23 -6.71
CA LEU A 198 -3.03 7.35 -8.17
C LEU A 198 -1.64 7.74 -8.66
N THR A 199 -1.02 8.73 -8.03
CA THR A 199 0.30 9.23 -8.45
C THR A 199 1.40 8.20 -8.20
N ALA A 200 1.47 7.56 -7.03
CA ALA A 200 2.45 6.51 -6.78
C ALA A 200 2.24 5.30 -7.68
N GLY A 201 0.99 4.87 -7.91
CA GLY A 201 0.69 3.76 -8.84
C GLY A 201 1.20 4.06 -10.25
N PHE A 202 0.85 5.22 -10.80
CA PHE A 202 1.25 5.63 -12.15
C PHE A 202 2.75 5.89 -12.27
N ILE A 203 3.32 6.71 -11.39
CA ILE A 203 4.73 7.12 -11.46
C ILE A 203 5.64 5.91 -11.23
N SER A 204 5.29 5.00 -10.33
CA SER A 204 6.11 3.81 -10.12
C SER A 204 6.13 2.91 -11.37
N ASP A 205 5.03 2.82 -12.12
CA ASP A 205 4.98 2.06 -13.38
C ASP A 205 5.89 2.70 -14.43
N MET A 206 5.76 4.02 -14.60
CA MET A 206 6.60 4.76 -15.54
C MET A 206 8.08 4.67 -15.17
N ALA A 207 8.42 4.84 -13.89
CA ALA A 207 9.80 4.76 -13.42
C ALA A 207 10.40 3.35 -13.56
N ARG A 208 9.60 2.30 -13.39
CA ARG A 208 10.06 0.92 -13.64
C ARG A 208 10.34 0.69 -15.12
N LEU A 209 9.47 1.19 -16.00
CA LEU A 209 9.60 1.01 -17.46
C LEU A 209 10.72 1.86 -18.06
N LEU A 210 10.80 3.14 -17.67
CA LEU A 210 11.70 4.13 -18.27
C LEU A 210 13.06 4.17 -17.59
N LEU A 211 13.10 4.06 -16.26
CA LEU A 211 14.32 4.26 -15.46
C LEU A 211 14.85 2.97 -14.81
N LYS A 212 14.15 1.83 -14.99
CA LYS A 212 14.45 0.53 -14.35
C LYS A 212 14.59 0.63 -12.83
N LEU A 213 13.91 1.60 -12.21
CA LEU A 213 13.98 1.81 -10.77
C LEU A 213 13.18 0.73 -10.02
N PRO A 214 13.69 0.21 -8.89
CA PRO A 214 12.97 -0.75 -8.07
C PRO A 214 11.80 -0.10 -7.34
N ARG A 215 10.67 -0.83 -7.21
CA ARG A 215 9.45 -0.34 -6.55
C ARG A 215 9.68 0.07 -5.09
N LEU A 216 10.65 -0.56 -4.43
CA LEU A 216 11.02 -0.27 -3.05
C LEU A 216 11.49 1.19 -2.87
N SER A 217 12.04 1.83 -3.90
CA SER A 217 12.37 3.26 -3.85
C SER A 217 11.14 4.13 -3.61
N PHE A 218 9.99 3.79 -4.20
CA PHE A 218 8.73 4.51 -3.99
C PHE A 218 8.15 4.27 -2.59
N PHE A 219 8.40 3.10 -2.01
CA PHE A 219 8.06 2.83 -0.61
C PHE A 219 8.89 3.72 0.33
N ILE A 220 10.19 3.88 0.06
CA ILE A 220 11.08 4.78 0.82
C ILE A 220 10.63 6.24 0.68
N ILE A 221 10.28 6.69 -0.53
CA ILE A 221 9.72 8.03 -0.77
C ILE A 221 8.43 8.24 0.05
N SER A 222 7.55 7.24 0.11
CA SER A 222 6.35 7.29 0.95
C SER A 222 6.68 7.48 2.42
N GLY A 223 7.70 6.76 2.90
CA GLY A 223 8.23 6.91 4.25
C GLY A 223 8.77 8.31 4.53
N PHE A 224 9.46 8.93 3.56
CA PHE A 224 9.97 10.29 3.68
C PHE A 224 8.83 11.33 3.83
N TRP A 225 7.75 11.21 3.06
CA TRP A 225 6.58 12.07 3.22
C TRP A 225 5.97 11.96 4.62
N LEU A 226 5.81 10.74 5.13
CA LEU A 226 5.29 10.51 6.48
C LEU A 226 6.24 11.04 7.56
N PHE A 227 7.54 10.81 7.42
CA PHE A 227 8.56 11.35 8.34
C PHE A 227 8.52 12.88 8.38
N LEU A 228 8.50 13.52 7.21
CA LEU A 228 8.39 14.97 7.11
C LEU A 228 7.09 15.49 7.73
N ALA A 229 5.97 14.78 7.58
CA ALA A 229 4.73 15.13 8.24
C ALA A 229 4.87 15.11 9.78
N GLN A 230 5.53 14.08 10.34
CA GLN A 230 5.79 14.00 11.79
C GLN A 230 6.73 15.13 12.26
N LEU A 231 7.67 15.58 11.44
CA LEU A 231 8.52 16.73 11.77
C LEU A 231 7.77 18.07 11.70
N LEU A 232 6.90 18.23 10.70
CA LEU A 232 6.11 19.46 10.54
C LEU A 232 5.18 19.68 11.73
N ILE A 233 4.49 18.64 12.21
CA ILE A 233 3.68 18.78 13.41
C ILE A 233 4.50 19.04 14.69
N LEU A 234 5.73 18.56 14.75
CA LEU A 234 6.60 18.72 15.91
C LEU A 234 7.22 20.12 16.02
N PHE A 235 7.56 20.74 14.88
CA PHE A 235 8.37 21.97 14.83
C PHE A 235 7.69 23.17 14.15
N TYR A 236 6.63 22.96 13.37
CA TYR A 236 6.03 24.02 12.56
C TYR A 236 4.58 24.37 12.95
N VAL A 237 3.83 23.42 13.49
CA VAL A 237 2.42 23.62 13.85
C VAL A 237 2.29 24.31 15.20
N ASP A 238 2.01 25.61 15.16
CA ASP A 238 1.67 26.42 16.33
C ASP A 238 0.16 26.76 16.41
N GLY A 239 -0.62 26.40 15.38
CA GLY A 239 -2.03 26.78 15.22
C GLY A 239 -2.77 25.94 14.16
N LEU A 240 -4.09 26.14 14.08
CA LEU A 240 -5.00 25.34 13.25
C LEU A 240 -4.77 25.51 11.74
N ASP A 241 -4.43 26.72 11.31
CA ASP A 241 -4.15 27.11 9.93
C ASP A 241 -2.95 26.37 9.34
N LYS A 242 -1.96 26.02 10.17
CA LYS A 242 -0.79 25.23 9.75
C LYS A 242 -1.04 23.72 9.77
N LEU A 243 -2.02 23.24 10.53
CA LEU A 243 -2.31 21.81 10.70
C LEU A 243 -2.74 21.15 9.38
N LEU A 244 -3.39 21.91 8.49
CA LEU A 244 -3.83 21.42 7.18
C LEU A 244 -2.65 20.95 6.32
N ILE A 245 -1.50 21.61 6.39
CA ILE A 245 -0.29 21.17 5.66
C ILE A 245 0.13 19.78 6.12
N VAL A 246 0.14 19.51 7.43
CA VAL A 246 0.45 18.18 7.96
C VAL A 246 -0.55 17.14 7.44
N THR A 247 -1.84 17.49 7.44
CA THR A 247 -2.91 16.61 6.94
C THR A 247 -2.69 16.20 5.48
N ILE A 248 -2.28 17.14 4.63
CA ILE A 248 -1.95 16.90 3.22
C ILE A 248 -0.79 15.91 3.11
N PHE A 249 0.30 16.14 3.85
CA PHE A 249 1.49 15.30 3.78
C PHE A 249 1.23 13.89 4.32
N VAL A 250 0.50 13.76 5.43
CA VAL A 250 0.08 12.45 5.97
C VAL A 250 -0.81 11.73 4.96
N GLY A 251 -1.85 12.41 4.45
CA GLY A 251 -2.76 11.82 3.45
C GLY A 251 -2.00 11.32 2.22
N PHE A 252 -1.16 12.17 1.63
CA PHE A 252 -0.38 11.83 0.44
C PHE A 252 0.62 10.69 0.69
N GLY A 253 1.42 10.77 1.77
CA GLY A 253 2.40 9.74 2.13
C GLY A 253 1.75 8.39 2.45
N PHE A 254 0.64 8.41 3.19
CA PHE A 254 -0.13 7.21 3.52
C PHE A 254 -0.79 6.59 2.28
N GLY A 255 -1.30 7.42 1.38
CA GLY A 255 -1.81 6.99 0.07
C GLY A 255 -0.75 6.28 -0.76
N ASN A 256 0.44 6.88 -0.89
CA ASN A 256 1.57 6.27 -1.59
C ASN A 256 1.96 4.92 -0.97
N LEU A 257 2.08 4.86 0.35
CA LEU A 257 2.45 3.65 1.09
C LEU A 257 1.51 2.47 0.77
N TYR A 258 0.20 2.70 0.82
CA TYR A 258 -0.82 1.67 0.56
C TYR A 258 -1.00 1.33 -0.92
N SER A 259 -0.54 2.18 -1.84
CA SER A 259 -0.49 1.82 -3.26
C SER A 259 0.73 0.97 -3.59
N ILE A 260 1.90 1.30 -3.02
CA ILE A 260 3.18 0.66 -3.38
C ILE A 260 3.33 -0.72 -2.75
N THR A 261 2.92 -0.88 -1.49
CA THR A 261 3.11 -2.13 -0.76
C THR A 261 2.46 -3.36 -1.42
N PRO A 262 1.19 -3.35 -1.86
CA PRO A 262 0.61 -4.50 -2.56
C PRO A 262 1.32 -4.78 -3.90
N ILE A 263 1.83 -3.75 -4.60
CA ILE A 263 2.62 -3.95 -5.82
C ILE A 263 3.89 -4.73 -5.49
N ILE A 264 4.64 -4.30 -4.47
CA ILE A 264 5.85 -4.99 -4.00
C ILE A 264 5.53 -6.44 -3.63
N VAL A 265 4.45 -6.68 -2.86
CA VAL A 265 4.06 -8.03 -2.46
C VAL A 265 3.77 -8.91 -3.67
N SER A 266 3.06 -8.39 -4.68
CA SER A 266 2.76 -9.13 -5.91
C SER A 266 3.99 -9.41 -6.79
N GLU A 267 4.99 -8.51 -6.76
CA GLU A 267 6.21 -8.64 -7.57
C GLU A 267 7.24 -9.55 -6.91
N TRP A 268 7.37 -9.52 -5.59
CA TRP A 268 8.39 -10.27 -4.86
C TRP A 268 7.97 -11.68 -4.50
N PHE A 269 6.69 -11.91 -4.22
CA PHE A 269 6.19 -13.18 -3.70
C PHE A 269 5.19 -13.88 -4.62
N GLY A 270 4.85 -13.24 -5.75
CA GLY A 270 3.95 -13.79 -6.76
C GLY A 270 2.50 -13.36 -6.65
N THR A 271 1.74 -13.69 -7.69
CA THR A 271 0.31 -13.33 -7.84
C THR A 271 -0.64 -14.46 -7.44
N LYS A 272 -0.16 -15.71 -7.39
CA LYS A 272 -0.96 -16.90 -7.11
C LYS A 272 -1.58 -16.88 -5.70
N ARG A 273 -0.75 -16.56 -4.69
CA ARG A 273 -1.15 -16.43 -3.26
C ARG A 273 -1.20 -14.98 -2.78
N PHE A 274 -1.27 -14.02 -3.72
CA PHE A 274 -1.21 -12.58 -3.43
C PHE A 274 -2.21 -12.13 -2.36
N GLY A 275 -3.45 -12.61 -2.42
CA GLY A 275 -4.50 -12.20 -1.47
C GLY A 275 -4.15 -12.52 -0.01
N LEU A 276 -3.53 -13.68 0.24
CA LEU A 276 -3.08 -14.08 1.58
C LEU A 276 -1.87 -13.25 2.02
N ASN A 277 -0.85 -13.13 1.15
CA ASN A 277 0.38 -12.40 1.48
C ASN A 277 0.10 -10.91 1.75
N TRP A 278 -0.68 -10.26 0.88
CA TRP A 278 -1.09 -8.87 1.09
C TRP A 278 -2.00 -8.74 2.30
N GLY A 279 -2.93 -9.68 2.51
CA GLY A 279 -3.80 -9.70 3.68
C GLY A 279 -3.01 -9.69 5.00
N ILE A 280 -1.99 -10.55 5.12
CA ILE A 280 -1.11 -10.60 6.30
C ILE A 280 -0.42 -9.23 6.50
N ILE A 281 0.21 -8.68 5.46
CA ILE A 281 0.89 -7.38 5.54
C ILE A 281 -0.08 -6.24 5.88
N ALA A 282 -1.29 -6.26 5.32
CA ALA A 282 -2.31 -5.24 5.54
C ALA A 282 -2.90 -5.27 6.96
N CYS A 283 -2.83 -6.42 7.66
CA CYS A 283 -3.20 -6.53 9.07
C CYS A 283 -2.16 -5.94 10.03
N LEU A 284 -0.88 -5.94 9.66
CA LEU A 284 0.21 -5.46 10.53
C LEU A 284 0.10 -3.99 10.96
N PRO A 285 -0.35 -3.05 10.10
CA PRO A 285 -0.69 -1.69 10.50
C PRO A 285 -1.59 -1.56 11.73
N ALA A 286 -2.47 -2.53 12.01
CA ALA A 286 -3.31 -2.50 13.20
C ALA A 286 -2.48 -2.54 14.49
N PHE A 287 -1.41 -3.34 14.51
CA PHE A 287 -0.50 -3.41 15.65
C PHE A 287 0.28 -2.10 15.84
N GLY A 288 0.81 -1.54 14.74
CA GLY A 288 1.51 -0.27 14.76
C GLY A 288 0.60 0.89 15.18
N GLY A 289 -0.61 0.95 14.61
CA GLY A 289 -1.62 1.94 14.97
C GLY A 289 -2.01 1.84 16.44
N GLN A 290 -2.23 0.65 16.97
CA GLN A 290 -2.56 0.47 18.39
C GLN A 290 -1.41 0.89 19.30
N LEU A 291 -0.16 0.54 18.96
CA LEU A 291 1.03 0.95 19.71
C LEU A 291 1.10 2.49 19.83
N PHE A 292 1.02 3.20 18.72
CA PHE A 292 1.13 4.65 18.72
C PHE A 292 -0.11 5.36 19.27
N ASN A 293 -1.31 4.81 19.07
CA ASN A 293 -2.54 5.35 19.69
C ASN A 293 -2.52 5.24 21.21
N LEU A 294 -1.99 4.14 21.76
CA LEU A 294 -1.82 4.00 23.21
C LEU A 294 -0.81 5.01 23.76
N LEU A 295 0.31 5.21 23.06
CA LEU A 295 1.29 6.24 23.42
C LEU A 295 0.67 7.65 23.37
N TYR A 296 -0.16 7.92 22.35
CA TYR A 296 -0.91 9.16 22.23
C TYR A 296 -1.86 9.37 23.40
N GLY A 297 -2.71 8.38 23.68
CA GLY A 297 -3.68 8.42 24.78
C GLY A 297 -2.99 8.63 26.13
N TYR A 298 -1.94 7.88 26.42
CA TYR A 298 -1.16 8.02 27.65
C TYR A 298 -0.56 9.43 27.80
N ASN A 299 0.00 10.00 26.73
CA ASN A 299 0.57 11.35 26.79
C ASN A 299 -0.52 12.42 26.95
N ASN A 300 -1.65 12.25 26.27
CA ASN A 300 -2.79 13.15 26.36
C ASN A 300 -3.37 13.14 27.80
N ASP A 301 -3.60 11.96 28.37
CA ASP A 301 -4.16 11.80 29.71
C ASP A 301 -3.26 12.41 30.80
N LYS A 302 -1.93 12.33 30.62
CA LYS A 302 -0.96 12.96 31.52
C LYS A 302 -1.11 14.49 31.59
N HIS A 303 -1.55 15.12 30.51
CA HIS A 303 -1.65 16.59 30.39
C HIS A 303 -3.09 17.11 30.51
N ILE A 304 -4.10 16.23 30.61
CA ILE A 304 -5.51 16.60 30.85
C ILE A 304 -5.68 17.41 32.14
N SER A 305 -4.93 17.08 33.21
CA SER A 305 -5.04 17.78 34.50
C SER A 305 -4.62 19.25 34.48
N GLN A 306 -3.98 19.72 33.39
CA GLN A 306 -3.50 21.10 33.25
C GLN A 306 -4.25 21.91 32.18
N ASN A 307 -5.43 21.43 31.72
CA ASN A 307 -6.10 21.96 30.52
C ASN A 307 -5.15 21.91 29.31
N CYS A 308 -5.03 20.73 28.72
CA CYS A 308 -4.12 20.45 27.61
C CYS A 308 -4.36 21.40 26.42
N LEU A 309 -3.58 22.47 26.33
CA LEU A 309 -3.66 23.49 25.28
C LEU A 309 -2.31 23.62 24.58
N GLY A 310 -2.35 23.63 23.25
CA GLY A 310 -1.16 23.77 22.41
C GLY A 310 -0.48 22.44 22.06
N ALA A 311 0.73 22.55 21.50
CA ALA A 311 1.46 21.42 20.94
C ALA A 311 2.04 20.46 22.00
N GLU A 312 2.28 20.93 23.22
CA GLU A 312 2.87 20.14 24.32
C GLU A 312 2.08 18.86 24.64
N CYS A 313 0.76 18.90 24.41
CA CYS A 313 -0.18 17.79 24.56
C CYS A 313 0.18 16.52 23.80
N TYR A 314 0.81 16.67 22.65
CA TYR A 314 1.09 15.57 21.74
C TYR A 314 2.55 15.48 21.30
N GLN A 315 3.34 16.53 21.51
CA GLN A 315 4.69 16.69 20.98
C GLN A 315 5.59 15.47 21.23
N SER A 316 5.58 14.92 22.45
CA SER A 316 6.43 13.77 22.83
C SER A 316 6.15 12.53 21.99
N VAL A 317 4.88 12.28 21.64
CA VAL A 317 4.48 11.08 20.89
C VAL A 317 4.88 11.23 19.43
N PHE A 318 4.75 12.43 18.89
CA PHE A 318 5.21 12.75 17.55
C PHE A 318 6.73 12.61 17.40
N TYR A 319 7.50 12.96 18.44
CA TYR A 319 8.94 12.69 18.50
C TYR A 319 9.24 11.18 18.37
N PHE A 320 8.63 10.32 19.20
CA PHE A 320 8.81 8.86 19.08
C PHE A 320 8.37 8.31 17.72
N SER A 321 7.25 8.80 17.18
CA SER A 321 6.76 8.38 15.87
C SER A 321 7.74 8.75 14.73
N SER A 322 8.40 9.92 14.83
CA SER A 322 9.40 10.36 13.85
C SER A 322 10.64 9.46 13.85
N LEU A 323 11.11 9.03 15.03
CA LEU A 323 12.22 8.08 15.17
C LEU A 323 11.86 6.72 14.57
N ALA A 324 10.63 6.26 14.77
CA ALA A 324 10.14 5.02 14.18
C ALA A 324 10.03 5.09 12.65
N CYS A 325 9.60 6.23 12.10
CA CYS A 325 9.63 6.49 10.66
C CYS A 325 11.06 6.48 10.12
N LEU A 326 12.00 7.16 10.78
CA LEU A 326 13.41 7.18 10.39
C LEU A 326 14.01 5.76 10.39
N PHE A 327 13.78 4.99 11.46
CA PHE A 327 14.19 3.59 11.56
C PHE A 327 13.66 2.77 10.38
N SER A 328 12.38 2.94 10.04
CA SER A 328 11.73 2.24 8.92
C SER A 328 12.33 2.59 7.56
N ILE A 329 12.69 3.85 7.35
CA ILE A 329 13.38 4.32 6.15
C ILE A 329 14.77 3.68 6.08
N CYS A 330 15.53 3.68 7.18
CA CYS A 330 16.87 3.09 7.24
C CYS A 330 16.87 1.59 6.95
N ILE A 331 15.96 0.80 7.55
CA ILE A 331 15.88 -0.64 7.27
C ILE A 331 15.45 -0.90 5.82
N SER A 332 14.58 -0.06 5.26
CA SER A 332 14.13 -0.18 3.86
C SER A 332 15.25 0.18 2.88
N LEU A 333 16.08 1.16 3.20
CA LEU A 333 17.30 1.48 2.44
C LEU A 333 18.32 0.34 2.51
N GLY A 334 18.51 -0.27 3.68
CA GLY A 334 19.36 -1.45 3.84
C GLY A 334 18.86 -2.63 3.00
N LEU A 335 17.54 -2.87 3.00
CA LEU A 335 16.90 -3.88 2.15
C LEU A 335 17.10 -3.59 0.65
N LEU A 336 16.96 -2.32 0.24
CA LEU A 336 17.21 -1.89 -1.12
C LEU A 336 18.67 -2.16 -1.54
N TYR A 337 19.62 -1.76 -0.70
CA TYR A 337 21.05 -1.95 -0.97
C TYR A 337 21.41 -3.45 -1.09
N ASN A 338 20.93 -4.27 -0.16
CA ASN A 338 21.26 -5.71 -0.16
C ASN A 338 20.66 -6.47 -1.35
N LYS A 339 19.50 -6.03 -1.85
CA LYS A 339 18.77 -6.74 -2.90
C LYS A 339 19.24 -6.41 -4.32
N TYR A 340 19.89 -5.24 -4.50
CA TYR A 340 20.30 -4.73 -5.82
C TYR A 340 21.82 -4.44 -5.91
N LYS A 341 22.60 -4.96 -4.96
CA LYS A 341 24.05 -5.10 -5.10
C LYS A 341 24.37 -6.29 -6.00
#